data_AF-A0A935WWM5-F1
#
_entry.id   AF-A0A935WWM5-F1
#
_cell.length_a   1.000
_cell.length_b   1.000
_cell.length_c   1.000
_cell.angle_alpha   90.00
_cell.angle_beta   90.00
_cell.angle_gamma   90.00
#
_symmetry.space_group_name_H-M   'P 1'
#
loop_
_entity.id
_entity.type
_entity.pdbx_description
1 polymer ?
#
loop_
_entity_poly.entity_id
_entity_poly.type
_entity_poly.pdbx_seq_one_letter_code
_entity_poly.pdbx_strand_id
1 'polypeptide(L)'
;MLQTQLLGMLPEGGSDAWTAPVPPTREEVLPELRPSMKPGELISEILKTNPGVFLGDEHGSSAIPEFLSNSMSSFRDSGVKRLYVEMFNSDHQPMLDRFWEQGDNRQDLVAHLEMNGWNKAEGWPERVVSMLESAKKAGIRPIGIDTAHTGSSRLETANPHWVSVIQAHEAEASDRGLYVVWGGSGHSANFPRNKGVDWRLGIPSVDLGDSASISVPEVTTADGRSSDFRVTLPMHSGGQPNP
;
A
#
# COMPACT_ATOMS: atom_id res chain seq x y z
N MET A 1 8.75 13.39 40.51
CA MET A 1 7.31 13.25 40.76
C MET A 1 6.55 14.04 39.70
N LEU A 2 5.61 13.35 39.04
CA LEU A 2 4.44 13.77 38.25
C LEU A 2 4.34 15.22 37.72
N GLN A 3 4.24 15.47 36.40
CA GLN A 3 3.11 15.26 35.46
C GLN A 3 2.21 16.51 35.28
N THR A 4 2.07 16.92 34.01
CA THR A 4 0.86 17.44 33.33
C THR A 4 0.30 18.83 33.72
N GLN A 5 0.34 19.76 32.76
CA GLN A 5 -0.86 20.37 32.12
C GLN A 5 -0.43 21.47 31.14
N LEU A 6 -0.50 21.20 29.84
CA LEU A 6 -0.75 22.25 28.85
C LEU A 6 -2.06 21.87 28.14
N LEU A 7 -3.17 22.22 28.80
CA LEU A 7 -4.50 22.22 28.22
C LEU A 7 -4.63 23.53 27.43
N GLY A 8 -4.21 23.52 26.18
CA GLY A 8 -4.39 24.62 25.24
C GLY A 8 -5.83 24.67 24.76
N MET A 9 -6.59 25.56 25.40
CA MET A 9 -7.84 26.20 24.97
C MET A 9 -8.32 25.89 23.55
N LEU A 10 -9.44 25.16 23.44
CA LEU A 10 -10.28 25.18 22.24
C LEU A 10 -11.00 26.54 22.18
N PRO A 11 -10.99 27.25 21.04
CA PRO A 11 -11.88 28.38 20.86
C PRO A 11 -13.31 27.86 20.66
N GLU A 12 -14.23 28.33 21.50
CA GLU A 12 -15.67 28.19 21.27
C GLU A 12 -16.10 29.12 20.12
N GLY A 13 -16.94 28.60 19.22
CA GLY A 13 -17.79 29.41 18.35
C GLY A 13 -17.15 29.92 17.05
N GLY A 14 -17.11 29.07 16.03
CA GLY A 14 -16.89 29.46 14.63
C GLY A 14 -17.19 28.28 13.71
N SER A 15 -18.33 28.32 13.01
CA SER A 15 -18.76 27.29 12.05
C SER A 15 -18.00 27.43 10.72
N ASP A 16 -16.68 27.44 10.77
CA ASP A 16 -15.88 27.22 9.57
C ASP A 16 -15.87 25.70 9.36
N ALA A 17 -16.83 25.23 8.58
CA ALA A 17 -16.86 23.87 8.11
C ALA A 17 -15.48 23.57 7.51
N TRP A 18 -14.73 22.67 8.14
CA TRP A 18 -13.61 22.02 7.48
C TRP A 18 -14.19 21.32 6.25
N THR A 19 -14.19 22.01 5.12
CA THR A 19 -14.54 21.40 3.84
C THR A 19 -13.37 20.48 3.52
N ALA A 20 -13.58 19.18 3.72
CA ALA A 20 -12.68 18.18 3.20
C ALA A 20 -12.40 18.53 1.73
N PRO A 21 -11.13 18.54 1.28
CA PRO A 21 -10.83 18.80 -0.12
C PRO A 21 -11.67 17.86 -0.99
N VAL A 22 -12.19 18.38 -2.11
CA VAL A 22 -12.91 17.55 -3.09
C VAL A 22 -11.93 16.47 -3.54
N PRO A 23 -12.24 15.18 -3.34
CA PRO A 23 -11.35 14.11 -3.78
C PRO A 23 -11.23 14.18 -5.31
N PRO A 24 -10.03 13.88 -5.86
CA PRO A 24 -9.86 13.88 -7.30
C PRO A 24 -10.82 12.87 -7.95
N THR A 25 -11.28 13.20 -9.15
CA THR A 25 -12.08 12.30 -9.97
C THR A 25 -11.24 11.12 -10.46
N ARG A 26 -11.93 10.05 -10.88
CA ARG A 26 -11.29 8.87 -11.44
C ARG A 26 -10.44 9.20 -12.65
N GLU A 27 -10.93 10.07 -13.52
CA GLU A 27 -10.25 10.52 -14.74
C GLU A 27 -9.00 11.36 -14.44
N GLU A 28 -8.94 12.00 -13.27
CA GLU A 28 -7.76 12.75 -12.83
C GLU A 28 -6.65 11.85 -12.28
N VAL A 29 -6.98 10.67 -11.74
CA VAL A 29 -6.00 9.78 -11.11
C VAL A 29 -5.65 8.54 -11.95
N LEU A 30 -6.54 8.03 -12.79
CA LEU A 30 -6.27 6.85 -13.63
C LEU A 30 -5.79 7.25 -15.03
N PRO A 31 -4.75 6.60 -15.57
CA PRO A 31 -4.38 6.77 -16.97
C PRO A 31 -5.42 6.12 -17.89
N GLU A 32 -5.32 6.42 -19.19
CA GLU A 32 -6.11 5.73 -20.20
C GLU A 32 -5.75 4.24 -20.24
N LEU A 33 -6.74 3.40 -19.94
CA LEU A 33 -6.55 1.95 -19.92
C LEU A 33 -6.64 1.37 -21.33
N ARG A 34 -5.73 0.45 -21.64
CA ARG A 34 -5.73 -0.28 -22.91
C ARG A 34 -5.87 -1.77 -22.63
N PRO A 35 -6.63 -2.54 -23.42
CA PRO A 35 -6.87 -3.97 -23.16
C PRO A 35 -5.61 -4.83 -23.05
N SER A 36 -4.50 -4.44 -23.68
CA SER A 36 -3.22 -5.16 -23.67
C SER A 36 -2.19 -4.60 -22.69
N MET A 37 -2.57 -3.65 -21.83
CA MET A 37 -1.65 -3.02 -20.89
C MET A 37 -1.17 -4.04 -19.85
N LYS A 38 0.15 -4.16 -19.71
CA LYS A 38 0.76 -5.05 -18.72
C LYS A 38 0.77 -4.39 -17.33
N PRO A 39 0.78 -5.15 -16.22
CA PRO A 39 0.82 -4.59 -14.87
C PRO A 39 1.91 -3.55 -14.63
N GLY A 40 3.15 -3.86 -15.02
CA GLY A 40 4.27 -2.91 -14.86
C GLY A 40 4.10 -1.64 -15.70
N GLU A 41 3.48 -1.73 -16.88
CA GLU A 41 3.18 -0.58 -17.72
C GLU A 41 2.09 0.30 -17.10
N LEU A 42 0.99 -0.30 -16.63
CA LEU A 42 -0.08 0.43 -15.94
C LEU A 42 0.46 1.20 -14.73
N ILE A 43 1.23 0.52 -13.88
CA ILE A 43 1.78 1.14 -12.67
C ILE A 43 2.74 2.27 -13.04
N SER A 44 3.55 2.10 -14.09
CA SER A 44 4.43 3.17 -14.57
C SER A 44 3.65 4.38 -15.07
N GLU A 45 2.54 4.18 -15.79
CA GLU A 45 1.66 5.28 -16.22
C GLU A 45 0.98 5.98 -15.03
N ILE A 46 0.47 5.21 -14.05
CA ILE A 46 -0.11 5.77 -12.81
C ILE A 46 0.90 6.67 -12.11
N LEU A 47 2.14 6.21 -11.96
CA LEU A 47 3.20 6.90 -11.24
C LEU A 47 3.69 8.18 -11.95
N LYS A 48 3.34 8.44 -13.21
CA LYS A 48 3.64 9.71 -13.89
C LYS A 48 2.79 10.88 -13.37
N THR A 49 1.58 10.60 -12.92
CA THR A 49 0.61 11.63 -12.50
C THR A 49 0.20 11.53 -11.03
N ASN A 50 0.56 10.43 -10.35
CA ASN A 50 0.22 10.21 -8.95
C ASN A 50 1.47 10.04 -8.09
N PRO A 51 1.46 10.55 -6.85
CA PRO A 51 2.60 10.41 -5.93
C PRO A 51 2.81 8.96 -5.46
N GLY A 52 1.79 8.10 -5.60
CA GLY A 52 1.92 6.69 -5.35
C GLY A 52 0.80 5.84 -5.92
N VAL A 53 0.89 4.53 -5.67
CA VAL A 53 -0.10 3.52 -6.08
C VAL A 53 -0.28 2.50 -4.96
N PHE A 54 -1.52 2.06 -4.74
CA PHE A 54 -1.85 0.97 -3.84
C PHE A 54 -1.91 -0.34 -4.62
N LEU A 55 -1.24 -1.38 -4.16
CA LEU A 55 -1.29 -2.72 -4.72
C LEU A 55 -2.09 -3.63 -3.79
N GLY A 56 -3.26 -4.06 -4.26
CA GLY A 56 -4.17 -4.95 -3.55
C GLY A 56 -3.68 -6.38 -3.56
N ASP A 57 -3.41 -6.90 -2.37
CA ASP A 57 -2.95 -8.25 -2.12
C ASP A 57 -4.12 -9.19 -1.81
N GLU A 58 -4.08 -10.38 -2.40
CA GLU A 58 -4.78 -11.55 -1.87
C GLU A 58 -3.78 -12.35 -1.02
N HIS A 59 -3.90 -12.23 0.29
CA HIS A 59 -2.96 -12.82 1.23
C HIS A 59 -2.74 -14.31 0.99
N GLY A 60 -1.50 -14.70 0.71
CA GLY A 60 -1.11 -16.08 0.41
C GLY A 60 -0.92 -16.36 -1.09
N SER A 61 -1.39 -15.47 -1.99
CA SER A 61 -1.15 -15.56 -3.43
C SER A 61 0.22 -15.00 -3.81
N SER A 62 1.04 -15.77 -4.53
CA SER A 62 2.38 -15.32 -4.89
C SER A 62 2.43 -14.17 -5.91
N ALA A 63 1.28 -13.77 -6.49
CA ALA A 63 1.18 -12.76 -7.53
C ALA A 63 1.88 -11.43 -7.16
N ILE A 64 1.48 -10.79 -6.05
CA ILE A 64 2.06 -9.50 -5.66
C ILE A 64 3.54 -9.60 -5.26
N PRO A 65 3.98 -10.50 -4.35
CA PRO A 65 5.39 -10.54 -3.97
C PRO A 65 6.31 -10.89 -5.13
N GLU A 66 5.89 -11.78 -6.06
CA GLU A 66 6.68 -12.10 -7.26
C GLU A 66 6.72 -10.91 -8.22
N PHE A 67 5.56 -10.29 -8.50
CA PHE A 67 5.49 -9.09 -9.33
C PHE A 67 6.37 -7.96 -8.79
N LEU A 68 6.26 -7.67 -7.50
CA LEU A 68 7.06 -6.66 -6.81
C LEU A 68 8.55 -6.99 -6.91
N SER A 69 8.96 -8.21 -6.58
CA SER A 69 10.36 -8.64 -6.65
C SER A 69 10.97 -8.43 -8.04
N ASN A 70 10.20 -8.69 -9.09
CA ASN A 70 10.62 -8.51 -10.48
C ASN A 70 10.56 -7.05 -10.96
N SER A 71 9.86 -6.17 -10.24
CA SER A 71 9.58 -4.79 -10.68
C SER A 71 10.36 -3.71 -9.92
N MET A 72 11.04 -4.04 -8.81
CA MET A 72 11.71 -3.04 -7.95
C MET A 72 12.68 -2.12 -8.69
N SER A 73 13.49 -2.64 -9.62
CA SER A 73 14.41 -1.80 -10.41
C SER A 73 13.65 -0.80 -11.29
N SER A 74 12.59 -1.25 -11.97
CA SER A 74 11.74 -0.38 -12.80
C SER A 74 11.03 0.69 -11.96
N PHE A 75 10.56 0.32 -10.77
CA PHE A 75 9.97 1.27 -9.83
C PHE A 75 10.98 2.31 -9.36
N ARG A 76 12.21 1.89 -9.07
CA ARG A 76 13.29 2.81 -8.71
C ARG A 76 13.57 3.80 -9.84
N ASP A 77 13.65 3.33 -11.07
CA ASP A 77 13.88 4.15 -12.26
C ASP A 77 12.74 5.14 -12.51
N SER A 78 11.51 4.75 -12.15
CA SER A 78 10.32 5.61 -12.17
C SER A 78 10.30 6.64 -11.03
N GLY A 79 11.28 6.62 -10.12
CA GLY A 79 11.38 7.57 -9.01
C GLY A 79 10.75 7.08 -7.70
N VAL A 80 10.35 5.81 -7.60
CA VAL A 80 9.89 5.22 -6.34
C VAL A 80 11.05 5.17 -5.34
N LYS A 81 10.78 5.67 -4.13
CA LYS A 81 11.73 5.70 -3.02
C LYS A 81 11.28 4.84 -1.85
N ARG A 82 9.97 4.63 -1.70
CA ARG A 82 9.36 4.02 -0.52
C ARG A 82 8.37 2.91 -0.91
N LEU A 83 8.40 1.82 -0.15
CA LEU A 83 7.45 0.74 -0.21
C LEU A 83 6.79 0.60 1.17
N TYR A 84 5.53 0.97 1.26
CA TYR A 84 4.72 0.83 2.46
C TYR A 84 4.11 -0.57 2.52
N VAL A 85 4.31 -1.31 3.61
CA VAL A 85 3.94 -2.74 3.71
C VAL A 85 3.02 -3.02 4.90
N GLU A 86 1.89 -3.66 4.63
CA GLU A 86 0.95 -4.10 5.68
C GLU A 86 1.57 -5.12 6.65
N MET A 87 2.49 -5.95 6.18
CA MET A 87 2.96 -7.11 6.96
C MET A 87 3.75 -6.75 8.22
N PHE A 88 4.03 -5.45 8.43
CA PHE A 88 4.73 -4.93 9.59
C PHE A 88 3.93 -3.79 10.20
N ASN A 89 3.74 -3.87 11.52
CA ASN A 89 3.20 -2.74 12.27
C ASN A 89 4.18 -1.56 12.23
N SER A 90 3.65 -0.34 12.23
CA SER A 90 4.48 0.87 12.30
C SER A 90 5.40 0.90 13.52
N ASP A 91 4.96 0.32 14.64
CA ASP A 91 5.75 0.24 15.87
C ASP A 91 6.95 -0.73 15.75
N HIS A 92 6.96 -1.57 14.71
CA HIS A 92 8.05 -2.49 14.40
C HIS A 92 9.01 -1.93 13.34
N GLN A 93 8.87 -0.65 12.95
CA GLN A 93 9.78 0.00 11.99
C GLN A 93 11.28 -0.18 12.34
N PRO A 94 11.73 -0.15 13.61
CA PRO A 94 13.14 -0.39 13.92
C PRO A 94 13.69 -1.74 13.42
N MET A 95 12.85 -2.76 13.24
CA MET A 95 13.26 -4.05 12.66
C MET A 95 13.55 -3.91 11.17
N LEU A 96 12.71 -3.19 10.44
CA LEU A 96 12.90 -2.88 9.02
C LEU A 96 14.09 -1.94 8.81
N ASP A 97 14.31 -0.99 9.73
CA ASP A 97 15.47 -0.10 9.67
C ASP A 97 16.78 -0.86 9.89
N ARG A 98 16.83 -1.79 10.85
CA ARG A 98 17.99 -2.68 11.01
C ARG A 98 18.25 -3.51 9.75
N PHE A 99 17.21 -4.10 9.17
CA PHE A 99 17.31 -4.81 7.89
C PHE A 99 17.87 -3.90 6.79
N TRP A 100 17.36 -2.66 6.71
CA TRP A 100 17.76 -1.67 5.73
C TRP A 100 19.23 -1.24 5.85
N GLU A 101 19.68 -0.94 7.06
CA GLU A 101 21.01 -0.39 7.33
C GLU A 101 22.09 -1.46 7.41
N GLN A 102 21.84 -2.53 8.16
CA GLN A 102 22.88 -3.48 8.58
C GLN A 102 22.99 -4.68 7.63
N GLY A 103 21.93 -4.98 6.88
CA GLY A 103 21.90 -6.17 6.04
C GLY A 103 21.27 -7.37 6.73
N ASP A 104 21.66 -8.55 6.28
CA ASP A 104 20.98 -9.84 6.47
C ASP A 104 20.52 -10.10 7.91
N ASN A 105 19.20 -9.96 8.12
CA ASN A 105 18.46 -10.43 9.29
C ASN A 105 17.23 -11.25 8.82
N ARG A 106 17.38 -11.95 7.69
CA ARG A 106 16.27 -12.64 7.00
C ARG A 106 15.48 -13.55 7.95
N GLN A 107 16.18 -14.31 8.77
CA GLN A 107 15.60 -15.26 9.72
C GLN A 107 14.73 -14.57 10.77
N ASP A 108 15.16 -13.41 11.27
CA ASP A 108 14.39 -12.62 12.23
C ASP A 108 13.11 -12.05 11.61
N LEU A 109 13.19 -11.59 10.36
CA LEU A 109 12.02 -11.09 9.63
C LEU A 109 11.01 -12.21 9.34
N VAL A 110 11.49 -13.39 8.91
CA VAL A 110 10.63 -14.57 8.69
C VAL A 110 9.95 -14.97 10.01
N ALA A 111 10.73 -15.14 11.08
CA ALA A 111 10.19 -15.51 12.39
C ALA A 111 9.18 -14.46 12.89
N HIS A 112 9.45 -13.17 12.67
CA HIS A 112 8.52 -12.10 13.00
C HIS A 112 7.18 -12.25 12.27
N LEU A 113 7.21 -12.47 10.96
CA LEU A 113 6.02 -12.66 10.15
C LEU A 113 5.21 -13.89 10.61
N GLU A 114 5.87 -15.01 10.86
CA GLU A 114 5.23 -16.23 11.37
C GLU A 114 4.56 -16.00 12.73
N MET A 115 5.27 -15.39 13.68
CA MET A 115 4.75 -15.09 15.01
C MET A 115 3.54 -14.14 14.99
N ASN A 116 3.42 -13.31 13.95
CA ASN A 116 2.32 -12.34 13.79
C ASN A 116 1.22 -12.83 12.83
N GLY A 117 1.20 -14.13 12.50
CA GLY A 117 0.10 -14.74 11.73
C GLY A 117 0.14 -14.42 10.23
N TRP A 118 1.32 -14.09 9.69
CA TRP A 118 1.57 -13.92 8.26
C TRP A 118 1.96 -15.23 7.56
N ASN A 119 1.81 -16.39 8.19
CA ASN A 119 1.92 -17.70 7.54
C ASN A 119 0.66 -18.00 6.69
N LYS A 120 0.35 -17.13 5.73
CA LYS A 120 -0.89 -17.18 4.92
C LYS A 120 -0.93 -18.33 3.92
N ALA A 121 0.23 -18.81 3.50
CA ALA A 121 0.44 -19.99 2.67
C ALA A 121 1.85 -20.55 2.93
N GLU A 122 2.13 -21.77 2.44
CA GLU A 122 3.47 -22.36 2.50
C GLU A 122 4.50 -21.43 1.83
N GLY A 123 5.56 -21.08 2.56
CA GLY A 123 6.62 -20.20 2.08
C GLY A 123 6.24 -18.72 1.95
N TRP A 124 5.07 -18.30 2.46
CA TRP A 124 4.62 -16.90 2.32
C TRP A 124 5.53 -15.90 3.05
N PRO A 125 5.91 -16.11 4.32
CA PRO A 125 6.86 -15.24 5.01
C PRO A 125 8.18 -15.07 4.23
N GLU A 126 8.70 -16.16 3.67
CA GLU A 126 9.94 -16.15 2.88
C GLU A 126 9.79 -15.34 1.59
N ARG A 127 8.63 -15.41 0.92
CA ARG A 127 8.33 -14.58 -0.26
C ARG A 127 8.29 -13.10 0.11
N VAL A 128 7.65 -12.73 1.21
CA VAL A 128 7.62 -11.35 1.72
C VAL A 128 9.05 -10.85 1.98
N VAL A 129 9.89 -11.64 2.67
CA VAL A 129 11.27 -11.22 2.95
C VAL A 129 12.13 -11.16 1.68
N SER A 130 11.94 -12.06 0.72
CA SER A 130 12.64 -11.99 -0.58
C SER A 130 12.24 -10.75 -1.39
N MET A 131 10.98 -10.32 -1.29
CA MET A 131 10.51 -9.06 -1.84
C MET A 131 11.21 -7.87 -1.15
N LEU A 132 11.30 -7.86 0.19
CA LEU A 132 12.00 -6.82 0.94
C LEU A 132 13.50 -6.74 0.55
N GLU A 133 14.15 -7.88 0.32
CA GLU A 133 15.53 -7.95 -0.20
C GLU A 133 15.64 -7.31 -1.59
N SER A 134 14.66 -7.58 -2.47
CA SER A 134 14.60 -6.96 -3.79
C SER A 134 14.41 -5.44 -3.71
N ALA A 135 13.55 -4.97 -2.80
CA ALA A 135 13.34 -3.54 -2.55
C ALA A 135 14.62 -2.86 -2.05
N LYS A 136 15.30 -3.48 -1.07
CA LYS A 136 16.61 -3.04 -0.58
C LYS A 136 17.66 -2.97 -1.67
N LYS A 137 17.78 -4.02 -2.49
CA LYS A 137 18.71 -4.05 -3.62
C LYS A 137 18.46 -2.92 -4.63
N ALA A 138 17.20 -2.56 -4.86
CA ALA A 138 16.83 -1.45 -5.73
C ALA A 138 16.92 -0.06 -5.05
N GLY A 139 17.22 0.00 -3.75
CA GLY A 139 17.26 1.25 -3.00
C GLY A 139 15.88 1.84 -2.72
N ILE A 140 14.83 1.01 -2.65
CA ILE A 140 13.47 1.39 -2.23
C ILE A 140 13.26 0.98 -0.77
N ARG A 141 13.06 1.96 0.11
CA ARG A 141 12.99 1.74 1.56
C ARG A 141 11.64 1.15 1.97
N PRO A 142 11.61 -0.01 2.66
CA PRO A 142 10.38 -0.56 3.22
C PRO A 142 9.97 0.16 4.51
N ILE A 143 8.68 0.46 4.64
CA ILE A 143 8.08 1.11 5.82
C ILE A 143 6.85 0.31 6.27
N GLY A 144 6.81 -0.10 7.53
CA GLY A 144 5.66 -0.79 8.13
C GLY A 144 4.53 0.21 8.41
N ILE A 145 3.30 -0.14 8.01
CA ILE A 145 2.14 0.76 8.15
C ILE A 145 1.04 0.22 9.04
N ASP A 146 1.08 -1.05 9.43
CA ASP A 146 -0.05 -1.66 10.11
C ASP A 146 -0.11 -1.33 11.61
N THR A 147 -1.21 -1.74 12.23
CA THR A 147 -1.44 -1.64 13.67
C THR A 147 -1.93 -2.96 14.22
N ALA A 148 -1.60 -3.26 15.47
CA ALA A 148 -2.03 -4.47 16.17
C ALA A 148 -3.53 -4.41 16.51
N HIS A 149 -4.38 -4.54 15.49
CA HIS A 149 -5.83 -4.58 15.62
C HIS A 149 -6.40 -5.73 14.80
N THR A 150 -7.43 -6.39 15.32
CA THR A 150 -8.14 -7.49 14.65
C THR A 150 -9.64 -7.36 14.88
N GLY A 151 -10.45 -8.12 14.15
CA GLY A 151 -11.90 -8.17 14.32
C GLY A 151 -12.69 -7.31 13.33
N SER A 152 -13.98 -7.14 13.60
CA SER A 152 -14.95 -6.57 12.64
C SER A 152 -14.69 -5.11 12.27
N SER A 153 -14.02 -4.36 13.15
CA SER A 153 -13.63 -2.96 12.90
C SER A 153 -12.23 -2.80 12.30
N ARG A 154 -11.58 -3.88 11.84
CA ARG A 154 -10.19 -3.83 11.35
C ARG A 154 -9.96 -2.79 10.26
N LEU A 155 -10.83 -2.68 9.28
CA LEU A 155 -10.67 -1.67 8.22
C LEU A 155 -10.88 -0.25 8.75
N GLU A 156 -11.85 -0.05 9.66
CA GLU A 156 -12.19 1.24 10.25
C GLU A 156 -11.06 1.78 11.14
N THR A 157 -10.32 0.89 11.82
CA THR A 157 -9.14 1.25 12.63
C THR A 157 -7.88 1.40 11.78
N ALA A 158 -7.59 0.43 10.91
CA ALA A 158 -6.31 0.38 10.20
C ALA A 158 -6.22 1.38 9.05
N ASN A 159 -7.29 1.61 8.28
CA ASN A 159 -7.21 2.54 7.14
C ASN A 159 -6.79 3.96 7.56
N PRO A 160 -7.39 4.59 8.59
CA PRO A 160 -6.91 5.88 9.07
C PRO A 160 -5.49 5.83 9.62
N HIS A 161 -5.11 4.74 10.30
CA HIS A 161 -3.75 4.56 10.83
C HIS A 161 -2.71 4.53 9.71
N TRP A 162 -2.91 3.69 8.68
CA TRP A 162 -2.00 3.57 7.55
C TRP A 162 -1.82 4.92 6.84
N VAL A 163 -2.92 5.65 6.62
CA VAL A 163 -2.91 6.98 6.01
C VAL A 163 -2.09 7.95 6.86
N SER A 164 -2.29 7.95 8.18
CA SER A 164 -1.53 8.81 9.09
C SER A 164 -0.03 8.50 9.06
N VAL A 165 0.35 7.21 9.06
CA VAL A 165 1.76 6.78 8.98
C VAL A 165 2.37 7.21 7.65
N ILE A 166 1.69 6.96 6.52
CA ILE A 166 2.16 7.33 5.19
C ILE A 166 2.32 8.85 5.10
N GLN A 167 1.29 9.64 5.43
CA GLN A 167 1.32 11.09 5.33
C GLN A 167 2.40 11.72 6.23
N ALA A 168 2.56 11.24 7.47
CA ALA A 168 3.61 11.71 8.36
C ALA A 168 5.01 11.42 7.78
N HIS A 169 5.22 10.19 7.32
CA HIS A 169 6.50 9.79 6.73
C HIS A 169 6.82 10.56 5.45
N GLU A 170 5.83 10.76 4.56
CA GLU A 170 5.99 11.55 3.34
C GLU A 170 6.25 13.05 3.61
N ALA A 171 5.64 13.59 4.67
CA ALA A 171 5.85 14.99 5.06
C ALA A 171 7.26 15.24 5.63
N GLU A 172 7.80 14.27 6.35
CA GLU A 172 9.13 14.33 6.98
C GLU A 172 10.28 13.92 6.04
N ALA A 173 9.98 13.17 4.97
CA ALA A 173 10.97 12.69 4.02
C ALA A 173 11.69 13.84 3.30
N SER A 174 12.99 13.99 3.58
CA SER A 174 13.87 14.94 2.88
C SER A 174 14.13 14.54 1.41
N ASP A 175 14.00 13.24 1.09
CA ASP A 175 14.16 12.65 -0.22
C ASP A 175 12.81 12.33 -0.87
N ARG A 176 12.01 13.38 -1.11
CA ARG A 176 10.71 13.26 -1.79
C ARG A 176 10.84 12.50 -3.11
N GLY A 177 9.79 11.78 -3.45
CA GLY A 177 9.79 10.76 -4.50
C GLY A 177 8.52 9.92 -4.37
N LEU A 178 8.31 9.03 -5.34
CA LEU A 178 7.08 8.26 -5.43
C LEU A 178 7.07 7.11 -4.42
N TYR A 179 5.89 6.57 -4.15
CA TYR A 179 5.74 5.44 -3.25
C TYR A 179 4.77 4.38 -3.79
N VAL A 180 4.94 3.16 -3.29
CA VAL A 180 4.03 2.04 -3.51
C VAL A 180 3.51 1.59 -2.14
N VAL A 181 2.22 1.31 -2.04
CA VAL A 181 1.61 0.68 -0.87
C VAL A 181 1.28 -0.77 -1.23
N TRP A 182 1.70 -1.74 -0.42
CA TRP A 182 1.33 -3.14 -0.53
C TRP A 182 0.51 -3.55 0.70
N GLY A 183 -0.76 -3.85 0.47
CA GLY A 183 -1.66 -4.34 1.51
C GLY A 183 -2.86 -5.08 0.93
N GLY A 184 -3.62 -5.75 1.78
CA GLY A 184 -4.77 -6.56 1.40
C GLY A 184 -5.79 -5.75 0.63
N SER A 185 -6.36 -6.33 -0.44
CA SER A 185 -7.34 -5.65 -1.31
C SER A 185 -8.60 -5.16 -0.59
N GLY A 186 -8.89 -5.65 0.63
CA GLY A 186 -9.95 -5.10 1.48
C GLY A 186 -9.69 -3.66 1.95
N HIS A 187 -8.41 -3.26 2.03
CA HIS A 187 -7.99 -1.93 2.46
C HIS A 187 -8.26 -0.83 1.44
N SER A 188 -8.47 -1.17 0.17
CA SER A 188 -8.86 -0.23 -0.89
C SER A 188 -10.38 -0.06 -1.03
N ALA A 189 -11.22 -0.87 -0.36
CA ALA A 189 -12.67 -0.80 -0.54
C ALA A 189 -13.33 0.32 0.30
N ASN A 190 -14.31 1.02 -0.29
CA ASN A 190 -15.18 1.97 0.42
C ASN A 190 -16.49 1.32 0.86
N PHE A 191 -16.91 1.62 2.09
CA PHE A 191 -18.14 1.23 2.76
C PHE A 191 -18.72 2.42 3.55
N PRO A 192 -20.00 2.39 3.99
CA PRO A 192 -20.63 3.53 4.67
C PRO A 192 -19.86 4.09 5.88
N ARG A 193 -19.08 3.27 6.60
CA ARG A 193 -18.29 3.69 7.77
C ARG A 193 -16.77 3.66 7.56
N ASN A 194 -16.31 3.28 6.37
CA ASN A 194 -14.89 3.20 6.09
C ASN A 194 -14.59 3.61 4.65
N LYS A 195 -13.63 4.52 4.47
CA LYS A 195 -13.04 4.80 3.16
C LYS A 195 -11.73 4.05 3.01
N GLY A 196 -11.49 3.55 1.79
CA GLY A 196 -10.26 2.88 1.40
C GLY A 196 -9.03 3.76 1.61
N VAL A 197 -7.86 3.13 1.78
CA VAL A 197 -6.57 3.83 1.91
C VAL A 197 -6.28 4.63 0.64
N ASP A 198 -6.56 4.04 -0.52
CA ASP A 198 -6.45 4.67 -1.83
C ASP A 198 -7.32 5.94 -1.94
N TRP A 199 -8.59 5.87 -1.53
CA TRP A 199 -9.47 7.04 -1.49
C TRP A 199 -8.95 8.13 -0.55
N ARG A 200 -8.50 7.74 0.65
CA ARG A 200 -8.01 8.69 1.68
C ARG A 200 -6.71 9.38 1.28
N LEU A 201 -5.87 8.71 0.49
CA LEU A 201 -4.61 9.26 -0.04
C LEU A 201 -4.80 9.95 -1.39
N GLY A 202 -5.94 9.74 -2.07
CA GLY A 202 -6.17 10.23 -3.43
C GLY A 202 -5.23 9.56 -4.44
N ILE A 203 -4.96 8.26 -4.29
CA ILE A 203 -4.09 7.48 -5.19
C ILE A 203 -4.85 6.32 -5.83
N PRO A 204 -4.46 5.86 -7.03
CA PRO A 204 -4.97 4.65 -7.63
C PRO A 204 -4.67 3.38 -6.83
N SER A 205 -5.57 2.40 -6.93
CA SER A 205 -5.31 1.03 -6.51
C SER A 205 -5.28 0.06 -7.70
N VAL A 206 -4.36 -0.90 -7.66
CA VAL A 206 -4.23 -1.96 -8.66
C VAL A 206 -4.24 -3.30 -7.95
N ASP A 207 -5.17 -4.15 -8.33
CA ASP A 207 -5.26 -5.52 -7.84
C ASP A 207 -4.71 -6.46 -8.89
N LEU A 208 -3.69 -7.24 -8.53
CA LEU A 208 -3.16 -8.29 -9.38
C LEU A 208 -3.78 -9.60 -8.93
N GLY A 209 -4.78 -10.05 -9.68
CA GLY A 209 -5.44 -11.33 -9.45
C GLY A 209 -5.10 -12.34 -10.53
N ASP A 210 -5.43 -13.60 -10.27
CA ASP A 210 -5.35 -14.68 -11.27
C ASP A 210 -6.43 -14.56 -12.36
N SER A 211 -7.30 -13.55 -12.30
CA SER A 211 -8.43 -13.39 -13.21
C SER A 211 -8.04 -12.81 -14.58
N ALA A 212 -8.47 -13.45 -15.67
CA ALA A 212 -8.08 -13.19 -17.06
C ALA A 212 -8.43 -11.80 -17.69
N SER A 213 -9.01 -10.85 -16.96
CA SER A 213 -9.52 -9.60 -17.56
C SER A 213 -9.14 -8.35 -16.76
N ILE A 214 -8.76 -7.30 -17.48
CA ILE A 214 -8.70 -5.94 -16.94
C ILE A 214 -10.12 -5.54 -16.59
N SER A 215 -10.42 -5.36 -15.31
CA SER A 215 -11.70 -4.79 -14.87
C SER A 215 -11.44 -3.55 -14.05
N VAL A 216 -12.07 -2.45 -14.41
CA VAL A 216 -12.22 -1.33 -13.51
C VAL A 216 -13.61 -1.49 -12.93
N PRO A 217 -13.78 -1.67 -11.61
CA PRO A 217 -15.11 -1.67 -11.05
C PRO A 217 -15.83 -0.41 -11.51
N GLU A 218 -16.97 -0.60 -12.16
CA GLU A 218 -17.94 0.48 -12.35
C GLU A 218 -18.36 0.92 -10.94
N VAL A 219 -18.41 2.23 -10.71
CA VAL A 219 -18.89 2.80 -9.45
C VAL A 219 -20.38 2.53 -9.34
N THR A 220 -20.77 1.31 -8.94
CA THR A 220 -22.17 1.01 -8.63
C THR A 220 -22.33 -0.30 -7.85
N THR A 221 -22.84 -0.23 -6.60
CA THR A 221 -24.21 -0.66 -6.21
C THR A 221 -24.36 -0.92 -4.68
N ALA A 222 -25.57 -1.32 -4.29
CA ALA A 222 -26.27 -1.15 -3.01
C ALA A 222 -25.72 -1.89 -1.77
N ASP A 223 -24.68 -2.69 -1.92
CA ASP A 223 -23.97 -3.41 -0.85
C ASP A 223 -22.70 -2.67 -0.36
N GLY A 224 -22.36 -1.57 -1.02
CA GLY A 224 -21.42 -0.58 -0.52
C GLY A 224 -19.99 -1.09 -0.40
N ARG A 225 -19.49 -1.87 -1.38
CA ARG A 225 -18.08 -2.29 -1.47
C ARG A 225 -17.49 -1.90 -2.83
N SER A 226 -17.01 -0.67 -2.99
CA SER A 226 -16.32 -0.25 -4.22
C SER A 226 -15.23 0.77 -3.95
N SER A 227 -14.20 0.81 -4.79
CA SER A 227 -13.23 1.91 -4.81
C SER A 227 -13.40 2.68 -6.10
N ASP A 228 -13.35 4.00 -6.02
CA ASP A 228 -13.43 4.89 -7.17
C ASP A 228 -12.15 4.83 -8.04
N PHE A 229 -11.05 4.28 -7.48
CA PHE A 229 -9.71 4.33 -8.07
C PHE A 229 -9.07 2.96 -8.34
N ARG A 230 -9.84 1.87 -8.25
CA ARG A 230 -9.31 0.49 -8.37
C ARG A 230 -9.28 0.00 -9.80
N VAL A 231 -8.22 -0.70 -10.20
CA VAL A 231 -8.11 -1.44 -11.47
C VAL A 231 -7.64 -2.86 -11.15
N THR A 232 -8.32 -3.88 -11.66
CA THR A 232 -7.90 -5.29 -11.53
C THR A 232 -7.24 -5.73 -12.82
N LEU A 233 -6.08 -6.39 -12.75
CA LEU A 233 -5.38 -6.95 -13.91
C LEU A 233 -5.12 -8.46 -13.75
N PRO A 234 -5.14 -9.23 -14.86
CA PRO A 234 -4.66 -10.61 -14.89
C PRO A 234 -3.15 -10.68 -14.68
N MET A 235 -2.73 -11.57 -13.79
CA MET A 235 -1.39 -12.17 -13.84
C MET A 235 -1.42 -13.38 -14.77
N HIS A 236 -0.82 -13.27 -15.97
CA HIS A 236 -0.57 -14.46 -16.78
C HIS A 236 0.56 -15.25 -16.11
N SER A 237 0.22 -16.42 -15.55
CA SER A 237 1.21 -17.40 -15.11
C SER A 237 1.95 -17.94 -16.34
N GLY A 238 3.14 -17.38 -16.61
CA GLY A 238 4.04 -17.88 -17.65
C GLY A 238 4.25 -16.94 -18.83
N GLY A 239 4.95 -15.84 -18.60
CA GLY A 239 5.74 -15.18 -19.63
C GLY A 239 7.21 -15.26 -19.23
N GLN A 240 8.00 -16.09 -19.91
CA GLN A 240 9.47 -16.04 -19.80
C GLN A 240 9.94 -14.59 -19.98
N PRO A 241 10.98 -14.13 -19.24
CA PRO A 241 11.62 -12.86 -19.57
C PRO A 241 12.14 -12.97 -21.00
N ASN A 242 11.71 -12.05 -21.88
CA ASN A 242 12.30 -11.95 -23.20
C ASN A 242 13.81 -11.66 -23.05
N PRO A 243 14.67 -12.28 -23.88
CA PRO A 243 16.12 -12.08 -23.86
C PRO A 243 16.52 -10.64 -24.18
#